data_AF-A0A5Q3Q5R3-F1
#
_entry.id   AF-A0A5Q3Q5R3-F1
#
_cell.length_a   1.000
_cell.length_b   1.000
_cell.length_c   1.000
_cell.angle_alpha   90.00
_cell.angle_beta   90.00
_cell.angle_gamma   90.00
#
_symmetry.space_group_name_H-M   'P 1'
#
loop_
_entity.id
_entity.type
_entity.pdbx_description
1 polymer ?
#
loop_
_entity_poly.entity_id
_entity_poly.type
_entity_poly.pdbx_seq_one_letter_code
_entity_poly.pdbx_strand_id
1 'polypeptide(L)'
;MIHLSPDWWYTGDDREVGYNTGKYRTRAVSNMLWLDAETLSSKDVAPNNRYERTDDGQYRYDSTRQADSDGLQVRALSNDGDYARNVIEHEVGMPYCNPVAGITYANQQDVYQNNGHWIYGSHDKMPDHQFYRVDFIQQDPNDPGSPIIEERDLVFHHELEDPTCLVGPVCGSWRYQYVR
;
A
#
# COMPACT_ATOMS: atom_id res chain seq x y z
N MET A 1 43.58 4.92 -7.32
CA MET A 1 42.46 5.56 -6.60
C MET A 1 41.26 4.66 -6.82
N ILE A 2 40.86 3.90 -5.81
CA ILE A 2 39.69 3.02 -5.91
C ILE A 2 38.50 3.93 -5.64
N HIS A 3 37.74 4.25 -6.68
CA HIS A 3 36.43 4.88 -6.50
C HIS A 3 35.53 3.81 -5.88
N LEU A 4 35.36 3.84 -4.56
CA LEU A 4 34.21 3.20 -3.94
C LEU A 4 32.99 3.95 -4.48
N SER A 5 32.01 3.21 -5.02
CA SER A 5 30.73 3.81 -5.40
C SER A 5 30.16 4.57 -4.20
N PRO A 6 29.54 5.74 -4.40
CA PRO A 6 28.94 6.50 -3.31
C PRO A 6 27.97 5.64 -2.49
N ASP A 7 28.09 5.74 -1.17
CA ASP A 7 27.21 5.12 -0.18
C ASP A 7 25.94 5.99 -0.08
N TRP A 8 24.80 5.42 -0.44
CA TRP A 8 23.54 6.15 -0.61
C TRP A 8 22.56 5.84 0.52
N TRP A 9 21.92 6.87 1.04
CA TRP A 9 20.77 6.74 1.94
C TRP A 9 19.50 7.28 1.29
N TYR A 10 18.37 6.65 1.60
CA TYR A 10 17.06 6.99 1.09
C TYR A 10 16.09 7.20 2.25
N THR A 11 15.27 8.26 2.20
CA THR A 11 14.34 8.54 3.29
C THR A 11 13.26 7.48 3.41
N GLY A 12 12.98 7.03 4.64
CA GLY A 12 11.74 6.33 4.96
C GLY A 12 10.53 7.29 5.01
N ASP A 13 9.38 6.74 5.38
CA ASP A 13 8.12 7.49 5.48
C ASP A 13 7.98 8.30 6.78
N ASP A 14 8.87 8.11 7.76
CA ASP A 14 8.82 8.75 9.10
C ASP A 14 7.41 8.69 9.70
N ARG A 15 6.84 7.48 9.72
CA ARG A 15 5.49 7.21 10.20
C ARG A 15 5.46 5.91 10.99
N GLU A 16 4.53 5.84 11.93
CA GLU A 16 4.15 4.59 12.58
C GLU A 16 3.03 3.90 11.78
N VAL A 17 2.60 2.73 12.28
CA VAL A 17 1.36 2.09 11.85
C VAL A 17 0.19 3.04 12.08
N GLY A 18 -0.55 3.35 11.04
CA GLY A 18 -1.72 4.23 11.16
C GLY A 18 -2.48 4.39 9.86
N TYR A 19 -3.78 4.66 9.99
CA TYR A 19 -4.67 4.99 8.88
C TYR A 19 -4.54 6.47 8.49
N ASN A 20 -4.54 6.73 7.19
CA ASN A 20 -4.45 8.04 6.55
C ASN A 20 -3.40 9.02 7.13
N THR A 21 -2.17 8.56 7.43
CA THR A 21 -1.10 9.42 8.00
C THR A 21 -0.60 10.52 7.05
N GLY A 22 -0.93 10.43 5.76
CA GLY A 22 -0.48 11.35 4.73
C GLY A 22 0.99 11.21 4.34
N LYS A 23 1.70 10.24 4.92
CA LYS A 23 3.15 10.04 4.72
C LYS A 23 3.51 8.76 3.93
N TYR A 24 2.54 8.13 3.28
CA TYR A 24 2.78 6.85 2.57
C TYR A 24 3.63 7.04 1.33
N ARG A 25 4.62 6.17 1.11
CA ARG A 25 5.32 6.10 -0.18
C ARG A 25 4.41 5.73 -1.34
N THR A 26 3.52 4.78 -1.13
CA THR A 26 2.58 4.28 -2.14
C THR A 26 1.26 4.01 -1.45
N ARG A 27 0.16 4.44 -2.04
CA ARG A 27 -1.19 4.25 -1.50
C ARG A 27 -2.14 3.85 -2.61
N ALA A 28 -2.96 2.85 -2.33
CA ALA A 28 -4.12 2.49 -3.14
C ALA A 28 -5.38 2.58 -2.27
N VAL A 29 -6.46 3.10 -2.83
CA VAL A 29 -7.76 3.24 -2.17
C VAL A 29 -8.84 2.72 -3.11
N SER A 30 -9.80 1.98 -2.57
CA SER A 30 -11.01 1.58 -3.26
C SER A 30 -12.19 1.84 -2.33
N ASN A 31 -13.13 2.66 -2.75
CA ASN A 31 -14.34 2.99 -2.00
C ASN A 31 -15.52 2.32 -2.69
N MET A 32 -16.23 1.45 -1.97
CA MET A 32 -17.40 0.74 -2.48
C MET A 32 -18.65 1.50 -2.04
N LEU A 33 -19.35 2.10 -3.00
CA LEU A 33 -20.59 2.83 -2.79
C LEU A 33 -21.74 1.86 -3.03
N TRP A 34 -22.23 1.23 -1.96
CA TRP A 34 -23.20 0.15 -2.04
C TRP A 34 -24.54 0.55 -2.66
N LEU A 35 -25.07 1.72 -2.30
CA LEU A 35 -26.37 2.18 -2.79
C LEU A 35 -26.37 2.47 -4.30
N ASP A 36 -25.23 2.93 -4.81
CA ASP A 36 -25.06 3.30 -6.22
C ASP A 36 -24.45 2.17 -7.06
N ALA A 37 -24.12 1.04 -6.44
CA ALA A 37 -23.36 -0.06 -7.04
C ALA A 37 -22.08 0.44 -7.76
N GLU A 38 -21.43 1.46 -7.20
CA GLU A 38 -20.26 2.10 -7.80
C GLU A 38 -18.99 1.79 -6.98
N THR A 39 -17.85 1.72 -7.64
CA THR A 39 -16.56 1.67 -6.95
C THR A 39 -15.66 2.80 -7.44
N LEU A 40 -15.21 3.62 -6.51
CA LEU A 40 -14.29 4.73 -6.76
C LEU A 40 -12.90 4.36 -6.27
N SER A 41 -11.94 4.30 -7.18
CA SER A 41 -10.57 3.95 -6.89
C SER A 41 -9.61 5.12 -7.07
N SER A 42 -8.59 5.20 -6.23
CA SER A 42 -7.49 6.15 -6.39
C SER A 42 -6.16 5.51 -5.99
N LYS A 43 -5.08 6.10 -6.50
CA LYS A 43 -3.72 5.68 -6.22
C LYS A 43 -2.81 6.90 -6.09
N ASP A 44 -1.75 6.75 -5.32
CA ASP A 44 -0.73 7.77 -5.13
C ASP A 44 0.65 7.14 -4.94
N VAL A 45 1.69 7.81 -5.42
CA VAL A 45 3.09 7.45 -5.27
C VAL A 45 3.86 8.70 -4.89
N ALA A 46 4.35 8.77 -3.66
CA ALA A 46 5.08 9.92 -3.15
C ALA A 46 6.55 9.94 -3.64
N PRO A 47 7.16 11.13 -3.74
CA PRO A 47 8.58 11.25 -4.08
C PRO A 47 9.51 10.65 -3.01
N ASN A 48 10.74 10.35 -3.42
CA ASN A 48 11.80 9.82 -2.58
C ASN A 48 13.05 10.70 -2.64
N ASN A 49 13.61 11.00 -1.47
CA ASN A 49 14.81 11.81 -1.32
C ASN A 49 16.04 10.90 -1.16
N ARG A 50 17.07 11.16 -1.95
CA ARG A 50 18.37 10.49 -1.89
C ARG A 50 19.42 11.41 -1.27
N TYR A 51 20.30 10.81 -0.47
CA TYR A 51 21.38 11.50 0.22
C TYR A 51 22.70 10.76 -0.04
N GLU A 52 23.76 11.52 -0.31
CA GLU A 52 25.12 11.01 -0.50
C GLU A 52 25.90 11.07 0.80
N ARG A 53 26.63 9.99 1.12
CA ARG A 53 27.59 10.01 2.22
C ARG A 53 28.84 10.79 1.82
N THR A 54 29.17 11.83 2.57
CA THR A 54 30.39 12.62 2.39
C THR A 54 31.59 12.04 3.14
N ASP A 55 32.81 12.50 2.80
CA ASP A 55 34.07 12.02 3.38
C ASP A 55 34.14 12.18 4.91
N ASP A 56 33.41 13.14 5.48
CA ASP A 56 33.25 13.37 6.92
C ASP A 56 32.25 12.38 7.58
N GLY A 57 31.71 11.44 6.81
CA GLY A 57 30.76 10.43 7.24
C GLY A 57 29.31 10.91 7.39
N GLN A 58 29.00 12.16 7.05
CA GLN A 58 27.64 12.71 7.09
C GLN A 58 26.86 12.37 5.82
N TYR A 59 25.52 12.37 5.90
CA TYR A 59 24.65 12.27 4.72
C TYR A 59 24.15 13.66 4.32
N ARG A 60 24.39 14.05 3.07
CA ARG A 60 23.92 15.32 2.51
C ARG A 60 22.89 15.07 1.43
N TYR A 61 21.85 15.90 1.41
CA TYR A 61 20.80 15.83 0.40
C TYR A 61 21.41 15.96 -0.99
N ASP A 62 21.03 15.04 -1.88
CA ASP A 62 21.44 15.03 -3.28
C ASP A 62 20.26 15.42 -4.17
N SER A 63 19.18 14.63 -4.17
CA SER A 63 18.05 14.86 -5.07
C SER A 63 16.74 14.22 -4.59
N THR A 64 15.65 14.63 -5.25
CA THR A 64 14.31 14.07 -5.10
C THR A 64 13.83 13.52 -6.45
N ARG A 65 13.27 12.31 -6.45
CA ARG A 65 12.64 11.69 -7.62
C ARG A 65 11.41 10.93 -7.20
N GLN A 66 10.42 10.90 -8.08
CA GLN A 66 9.20 10.14 -7.90
C GLN A 66 9.20 8.99 -8.91
N ALA A 67 8.81 7.81 -8.48
CA ALA A 67 8.58 6.69 -9.39
C ALA A 67 7.27 6.91 -10.14
N ASP A 68 7.16 6.30 -11.32
CA ASP A 68 5.90 6.30 -12.05
C ASP A 68 4.85 5.49 -11.27
N SER A 69 3.59 5.91 -11.38
CA SER A 69 2.44 5.20 -10.83
C SER A 69 1.90 4.11 -11.75
N ASP A 70 2.42 3.96 -12.97
CA ASP A 70 1.97 2.96 -13.94
C ASP A 70 2.05 1.52 -13.42
N GLY A 71 3.01 1.21 -12.56
CA GLY A 71 3.12 -0.09 -11.89
C GLY A 71 2.08 -0.31 -10.79
N LEU A 72 1.35 0.71 -10.34
CA LEU A 72 0.30 0.61 -9.33
C LEU A 72 -1.07 0.64 -10.00
N GLN A 73 -1.81 -0.45 -9.96
CA GLN A 73 -3.12 -0.59 -10.57
C GLN A 73 -4.16 -0.91 -9.52
N VAL A 74 -5.28 -0.18 -9.55
CA VAL A 74 -6.45 -0.42 -8.69
C VAL A 74 -7.63 -0.59 -9.63
N ARG A 75 -8.19 -1.80 -9.67
CA ARG A 75 -9.21 -2.18 -10.64
C ARG A 75 -10.44 -2.72 -9.94
N ALA A 76 -11.56 -2.02 -10.11
CA ALA A 76 -12.87 -2.55 -9.81
C ALA A 76 -13.28 -3.54 -10.90
N LEU A 77 -13.52 -4.80 -10.52
CA LEU A 77 -13.94 -5.85 -11.43
C LEU A 77 -15.47 -6.01 -11.45
N SER A 78 -16.11 -5.82 -10.29
CA SER A 78 -17.56 -5.82 -10.16
C SER A 78 -18.01 -5.05 -8.92
N ASN A 79 -19.18 -4.42 -9.00
CA ASN A 79 -19.98 -4.01 -7.86
C ASN A 79 -21.45 -4.15 -8.27
N ASP A 80 -22.25 -4.88 -7.50
CA ASP A 80 -23.69 -5.07 -7.73
C ASP A 80 -24.57 -4.48 -6.62
N GLY A 81 -23.97 -3.80 -5.64
CA GLY A 81 -24.63 -3.16 -4.50
C GLY A 81 -24.65 -4.00 -3.23
N ASP A 82 -24.49 -5.32 -3.34
CA ASP A 82 -24.36 -6.25 -2.21
C ASP A 82 -22.95 -6.86 -2.11
N TYR A 83 -22.27 -6.92 -3.26
CA TYR A 83 -20.95 -7.50 -3.43
C TYR A 83 -20.09 -6.62 -4.34
N ALA A 84 -18.81 -6.48 -3.98
CA ALA A 84 -17.82 -5.86 -4.84
C ALA A 84 -16.51 -6.67 -4.87
N ARG A 85 -15.91 -6.73 -6.06
CA ARG A 85 -14.60 -7.33 -6.30
C ARG A 85 -13.62 -6.28 -6.79
N ASN A 86 -12.50 -6.17 -6.09
CA ASN A 86 -11.41 -5.29 -6.45
C ASN A 86 -10.09 -6.05 -6.52
N VAL A 87 -9.21 -5.60 -7.41
CA VAL A 87 -7.83 -6.09 -7.50
C VAL A 87 -6.90 -4.90 -7.36
N ILE A 88 -5.87 -5.06 -6.52
CA ILE A 88 -4.77 -4.11 -6.43
C ILE A 88 -3.49 -4.84 -6.80
N GLU A 89 -2.81 -4.32 -7.81
CA GLU A 89 -1.50 -4.80 -8.27
C GLU A 89 -0.50 -3.65 -8.12
N HIS A 90 0.71 -3.96 -7.71
CA HIS A 90 1.74 -2.99 -7.46
C HIS A 90 3.08 -3.56 -7.90
N GLU A 91 3.76 -2.81 -8.75
CA GLU A 91 5.12 -3.04 -9.23
C GLU A 91 5.82 -1.67 -9.35
N VAL A 92 5.87 -0.93 -8.24
CA VAL A 92 6.56 0.36 -8.19
C VAL A 92 7.93 0.16 -7.57
N GLY A 93 8.96 0.45 -8.37
CA GLY A 93 10.35 0.36 -7.93
C GLY A 93 10.91 1.66 -7.40
N MET A 94 12.11 1.56 -6.82
CA MET A 94 12.87 2.71 -6.38
C MET A 94 13.32 3.58 -7.58
N PRO A 95 12.98 4.88 -7.65
CA PRO A 95 13.23 5.71 -8.84
C PRO A 95 14.71 5.98 -9.17
N TYR A 96 15.63 5.49 -8.33
CA TYR A 96 17.08 5.55 -8.52
C TYR A 96 17.71 4.21 -8.92
N CYS A 97 17.00 3.08 -8.79
CA CYS A 97 17.59 1.73 -8.85
C CYS A 97 16.81 0.73 -9.74
N ASN A 98 16.00 1.21 -10.68
CA ASN A 98 15.21 0.35 -11.58
C ASN A 98 16.11 -0.64 -12.37
N PRO A 99 15.83 -1.96 -12.41
CA PRO A 99 14.72 -2.73 -11.81
C PRO A 99 15.06 -3.52 -10.54
N VAL A 100 16.22 -3.28 -9.92
CA VAL A 100 16.78 -4.20 -8.90
C VAL A 100 15.97 -4.24 -7.60
N ALA A 101 15.17 -3.21 -7.29
CA ALA A 101 14.37 -3.11 -6.07
C ALA A 101 12.93 -2.66 -6.35
N GLY A 102 12.19 -3.49 -7.09
CA GLY A 102 10.74 -3.36 -7.26
C GLY A 102 10.00 -3.82 -6.00
N ILE A 103 9.04 -3.05 -5.48
CA ILE A 103 8.13 -3.55 -4.46
C ILE A 103 6.94 -4.16 -5.19
N THR A 104 6.72 -5.46 -4.97
CA THR A 104 5.65 -6.20 -5.62
C THR A 104 4.58 -6.58 -4.62
N TYR A 105 3.32 -6.26 -4.93
CA TYR A 105 2.19 -6.90 -4.28
C TYR A 105 1.01 -7.04 -5.23
N ALA A 106 0.23 -8.09 -5.00
CA ALA A 106 -1.00 -8.33 -5.71
C ALA A 106 -2.03 -8.86 -4.73
N ASN A 107 -3.21 -8.25 -4.68
CA ASN A 107 -4.32 -8.75 -3.88
C ASN A 107 -5.65 -8.67 -4.61
N GLN A 108 -6.53 -9.60 -4.27
CA GLN A 108 -7.94 -9.54 -4.59
C GLN A 108 -8.72 -9.32 -3.29
N GLN A 109 -9.74 -8.49 -3.39
CA GLN A 109 -10.64 -8.12 -2.30
C GLN A 109 -12.06 -8.37 -2.76
N ASP A 110 -12.67 -9.38 -2.15
CA ASP A 110 -14.09 -9.66 -2.23
C ASP A 110 -14.74 -9.08 -0.98
N VAL A 111 -15.54 -8.04 -1.11
CA VAL A 111 -16.20 -7.36 0.01
C VAL A 111 -17.71 -7.42 -0.17
N TYR A 112 -18.43 -7.43 0.94
CA TYR A 112 -19.88 -7.56 0.98
C TYR A 112 -20.49 -6.43 1.81
N GLN A 113 -21.68 -5.96 1.40
CA GLN A 113 -22.39 -4.86 2.07
C GLN A 113 -22.68 -5.17 3.56
N ASN A 114 -22.86 -6.44 3.90
CA ASN A 114 -23.09 -6.91 5.26
C ASN A 114 -21.83 -6.96 6.16
N ASN A 115 -20.78 -6.23 5.80
CA ASN A 115 -19.48 -6.21 6.47
C ASN A 115 -18.63 -7.49 6.31
N GLY A 116 -19.07 -8.48 5.51
CA GLY A 116 -18.24 -9.63 5.17
C GLY A 116 -17.06 -9.26 4.26
N HIS A 117 -15.96 -10.01 4.33
CA HIS A 117 -14.90 -9.92 3.32
C HIS A 117 -14.10 -11.22 3.14
N TRP A 118 -13.48 -11.33 1.97
CA TRP A 118 -12.42 -12.26 1.67
C TRP A 118 -11.31 -11.52 0.91
N ILE A 119 -10.20 -11.27 1.60
CA ILE A 119 -9.07 -10.50 1.09
C ILE A 119 -7.86 -11.43 1.06
N TYR A 120 -7.24 -11.59 -0.10
CA TYR A 120 -6.13 -12.52 -0.24
C TYR A 120 -5.15 -12.05 -1.30
N GLY A 121 -3.90 -12.49 -1.17
CA GLY A 121 -2.86 -12.03 -2.06
C GLY A 121 -1.47 -12.42 -1.63
N SER A 122 -0.51 -11.74 -2.21
CA SER A 122 0.90 -11.87 -1.88
C SER A 122 1.64 -10.56 -2.01
N HIS A 123 2.73 -10.43 -1.29
CA HIS A 123 3.61 -9.29 -1.40
C HIS A 123 5.05 -9.62 -1.01
N ASP A 124 5.98 -8.76 -1.42
CA ASP A 124 7.37 -8.78 -0.96
C ASP A 124 7.44 -8.42 0.52
N LYS A 125 8.39 -9.01 1.26
CA LYS A 125 8.46 -8.84 2.71
C LYS A 125 9.15 -7.57 3.19
N MET A 126 9.35 -6.64 2.26
CA MET A 126 9.98 -5.35 2.47
C MET A 126 9.35 -4.39 1.45
N PRO A 127 8.97 -3.16 1.81
CA PRO A 127 8.97 -2.55 3.15
C PRO A 127 7.76 -3.02 3.99
N ASP A 128 7.32 -2.21 4.97
CA ASP A 128 6.08 -2.44 5.71
C ASP A 128 4.86 -2.42 4.79
N HIS A 129 3.94 -3.37 4.97
CA HIS A 129 2.66 -3.40 4.27
C HIS A 129 1.50 -3.32 5.25
N GLN A 130 0.59 -2.37 5.06
CA GLN A 130 -0.57 -2.16 5.90
C GLN A 130 -1.84 -2.12 5.05
N PHE A 131 -2.87 -2.84 5.47
CA PHE A 131 -4.20 -2.80 4.87
C PHE A 131 -5.22 -2.37 5.92
N TYR A 132 -5.94 -1.29 5.61
CA TYR A 132 -7.01 -0.77 6.44
C TYR A 132 -8.35 -0.91 5.74
N ARG A 133 -9.37 -1.20 6.53
CA ARG A 133 -10.77 -1.15 6.13
C ARG A 133 -11.47 -0.07 6.94
N VAL A 134 -12.32 0.70 6.27
CA VAL A 134 -13.20 1.67 6.92
C VAL A 134 -14.62 1.40 6.47
N ASP A 135 -15.51 1.12 7.42
CA ASP A 135 -16.92 0.85 7.17
C ASP A 135 -17.76 1.99 7.75
N PHE A 136 -18.70 2.49 6.96
CA PHE A 136 -19.71 3.46 7.38
C PHE A 136 -21.03 2.72 7.56
N ILE A 137 -21.42 2.50 8.82
CA ILE A 137 -22.54 1.62 9.18
C ILE A 137 -23.68 2.48 9.71
N GLN A 138 -24.87 2.27 9.17
CA GLN A 138 -26.08 2.85 9.74
C GLN A 138 -26.48 2.08 11.00
N GLN A 139 -26.59 2.77 12.14
CA GLN A 139 -26.77 2.13 13.44
C GLN A 139 -28.09 1.36 13.55
N ASP A 140 -29.17 1.87 12.95
CA ASP A 140 -30.42 1.13 12.73
C ASP A 140 -30.76 1.14 11.23
N PRO A 141 -30.61 0.01 10.52
CA PRO A 141 -30.88 -0.06 9.09
C PRO A 141 -32.37 0.17 8.75
N ASN A 142 -33.28 0.15 9.73
CA ASN A 142 -34.69 0.44 9.52
C ASN A 142 -35.06 1.91 9.76
N ASP A 143 -34.13 2.72 10.29
CA ASP A 143 -34.30 4.16 10.48
C ASP A 143 -33.26 4.92 9.65
N PRO A 144 -33.65 5.46 8.47
CA PRO A 144 -32.79 6.29 7.62
C PRO A 144 -32.21 7.53 8.33
N GLY A 145 -32.82 7.97 9.43
CA GLY A 145 -32.32 9.07 10.26
C GLY A 145 -31.34 8.64 11.35
N SER A 146 -31.10 7.34 11.51
CA SER A 146 -30.18 6.84 12.54
C SER A 146 -28.73 7.24 12.25
N PRO A 147 -27.91 7.46 13.30
CA PRO A 147 -26.52 7.86 13.12
C PRO A 147 -25.72 6.87 12.27
N ILE A 148 -24.81 7.40 11.46
CA ILE A 148 -23.78 6.61 10.81
C ILE A 148 -22.58 6.53 11.75
N ILE A 149 -22.13 5.31 12.06
CA ILE A 149 -20.89 5.06 12.76
C ILE A 149 -19.79 4.74 11.75
N GLU A 150 -18.57 5.16 12.07
CA GLU A 150 -17.37 4.83 11.31
C GLU A 150 -16.57 3.77 12.09
N GLU A 151 -16.44 2.57 11.54
CA GLU A 151 -15.55 1.53 12.06
C GLU A 151 -14.27 1.50 11.24
N ARG A 152 -13.12 1.39 11.93
CA ARG A 152 -11.79 1.34 11.30
C ARG A 152 -11.03 0.13 11.79
N ASP A 153 -10.67 -0.74 10.86
CA ASP A 153 -9.95 -1.97 11.14
C ASP A 153 -8.60 -1.98 10.42
N LEU A 154 -7.54 -2.28 11.18
CA LEU A 154 -6.28 -2.77 10.59
C LEU A 154 -6.48 -4.25 10.27
N VAL A 155 -6.82 -4.54 9.01
CA VAL A 155 -7.02 -5.93 8.55
C VAL A 155 -5.71 -6.69 8.55
N PHE A 156 -4.62 -6.00 8.19
CA PHE A 156 -3.31 -6.62 8.05
C PHE A 156 -2.18 -5.62 8.26
N HIS A 157 -1.15 -6.07 8.94
CA HIS A 157 0.17 -5.44 8.98
C HIS A 157 1.25 -6.51 8.83
N HIS A 158 2.15 -6.33 7.86
CA HIS A 158 3.45 -6.99 7.83
C HIS A 158 4.52 -5.94 8.11
N GLU A 159 5.24 -6.14 9.21
CA GLU A 159 6.45 -5.39 9.51
C GLU A 159 7.56 -5.83 8.56
N LEU A 160 8.35 -4.88 8.09
CA LEU A 160 9.46 -5.09 7.18
C LEU A 160 10.45 -6.12 7.75
N GLU A 161 10.92 -7.01 6.89
CA GLU A 161 12.01 -7.93 7.22
C GLU A 161 13.36 -7.29 6.84
N ASP A 162 14.16 -7.95 6.00
CA ASP A 162 15.49 -7.48 5.59
C ASP A 162 15.42 -6.74 4.24
N PRO A 163 16.14 -5.61 4.04
CA PRO A 163 16.21 -4.94 2.75
C PRO A 163 16.64 -5.83 1.58
N THR A 164 17.38 -6.91 1.84
CA THR A 164 17.74 -7.93 0.84
C THR A 164 16.53 -8.65 0.24
N CYS A 165 15.37 -8.61 0.91
CA CYS A 165 14.12 -9.16 0.43
C CYS A 165 13.55 -8.41 -0.79
N LEU A 166 14.04 -7.21 -1.12
CA LEU A 166 13.69 -6.48 -2.34
C LEU A 166 14.55 -6.83 -3.56
N VAL A 167 15.75 -7.39 -3.34
CA VAL A 167 16.80 -7.48 -4.38
C VAL A 167 17.13 -8.92 -4.80
N GLY A 168 16.38 -9.92 -4.31
CA GLY A 168 16.58 -11.30 -4.73
C GLY A 168 15.50 -12.27 -4.23
N PRO A 169 15.47 -13.52 -4.75
CA PRO A 169 14.47 -14.53 -4.42
C PRO A 169 14.61 -15.09 -2.99
N VAL A 170 15.55 -14.55 -2.21
CA VAL A 170 16.01 -15.10 -0.92
C VAL A 170 14.88 -15.17 0.10
N CYS A 171 14.00 -14.19 0.12
CA CYS A 171 12.91 -14.12 1.10
C CYS A 171 11.58 -14.72 0.61
N GLY A 172 11.43 -14.90 -0.72
CA GLY A 172 10.16 -15.23 -1.34
C GLY A 172 9.08 -14.18 -1.09
N SER A 173 7.83 -14.52 -1.44
CA SER A 173 6.65 -13.68 -1.18
C SER A 173 5.95 -14.12 0.11
N TRP A 174 5.46 -13.16 0.90
CA TRP A 174 4.44 -13.45 1.91
C TRP A 174 3.09 -13.67 1.23
N ARG A 175 2.34 -14.70 1.62
CA ARG A 175 0.99 -14.98 1.13
C ARG A 175 0.01 -14.90 2.28
N TYR A 176 -1.15 -14.33 2.02
CA TYR A 176 -2.16 -14.14 3.05
C TYR A 176 -3.57 -14.35 2.54
N GLN A 177 -4.45 -14.66 3.49
CA GLN A 177 -5.88 -14.74 3.30
C GLN A 177 -6.56 -14.32 4.61
N TYR A 178 -7.40 -13.28 4.53
CA TYR A 178 -8.19 -12.73 5.63
C TYR A 178 -9.67 -12.88 5.29
N VAL A 179 -10.43 -13.39 6.25
CA VAL A 179 -11.86 -13.66 6.10
C VAL A 179 -12.58 -13.13 7.33
N ARG A 180 -13.68 -12.42 7.12
CA ARG A 180 -14.63 -11.98 8.14
C ARG A 180 -16.05 -12.34 7.71
#